data_AF-A0A2H0HVJ5-F1
#
_entry.id   AF-A0A2H0HVJ5-F1
#
_cell.length_a   1.000
_cell.length_b   1.000
_cell.length_c   1.000
_cell.angle_alpha   90.00
_cell.angle_beta   90.00
_cell.angle_gamma   90.00
#
_symmetry.space_group_name_H-M   'P 1'
#
loop_
_entity.id
_entity.type
_entity.pdbx_description
1 polymer ?
#
loop_
_entity_poly.entity_id
_entity_poly.type
_entity_poly.pdbx_seq_one_letter_code
_entity_poly.pdbx_strand_id
1 'polypeptide(L)'
;MSALFSRNAKLAVAAIMAQWLLHAFWQVGLSSLPLALRLTVLALALIPGVPCLIAVLRRQRSAAFWAGVGSLFYFSHGVMEAWVAEPWRLLAWLEIALALLAIFASSSDGLRARFAARKAAASR
;
A
#
# COMPACT_ATOMS: atom_id res chain seq x y z
N MET A 1 7.40 12.71 -21.16
CA MET A 1 8.08 12.33 -19.89
C MET A 1 7.11 11.78 -18.82
N SER A 2 5.91 11.31 -19.17
CA SER A 2 4.82 10.93 -18.24
C SER A 2 4.25 9.51 -18.47
N ALA A 3 4.88 8.70 -19.32
CA ALA A 3 4.31 7.46 -19.88
C ALA A 3 4.80 6.15 -19.26
N LEU A 4 5.52 6.18 -18.13
CA LEU A 4 6.01 4.94 -17.49
C LEU A 4 4.98 4.29 -16.55
N PHE A 5 4.06 5.08 -15.99
CA PHE A 5 3.03 4.61 -15.07
C PHE A 5 1.63 4.97 -15.55
N SER A 6 0.78 3.96 -15.66
CA SER A 6 -0.67 4.11 -15.83
C SER A 6 -1.25 4.96 -14.69
N ARG A 7 -2.44 5.54 -14.91
CA ARG A 7 -3.15 6.30 -13.87
C ARG A 7 -3.32 5.47 -12.58
N ASN A 8 -3.58 4.17 -12.76
CA ASN A 8 -3.79 3.20 -11.68
C ASN A 8 -2.50 2.92 -10.90
N ALA A 9 -1.37 2.79 -11.57
CA ALA A 9 -0.08 2.61 -10.90
C ALA A 9 0.33 3.84 -10.06
N LYS A 10 0.03 5.05 -10.54
CA LYS A 10 0.23 6.27 -9.75
C LYS A 10 -0.67 6.29 -8.51
N LEU A 11 -1.91 5.83 -8.62
CA LEU A 11 -2.82 5.71 -7.49
C LEU A 11 -2.33 4.67 -6.46
N ALA A 12 -1.81 3.52 -6.90
CA ALA A 12 -1.26 2.51 -6.00
C ALA A 12 -0.03 3.04 -5.24
N VAL A 13 0.87 3.75 -5.93
CA VAL A 13 2.03 4.40 -5.30
C VAL A 13 1.60 5.53 -4.37
N ALA A 14 0.62 6.35 -4.75
CA ALA A 14 0.10 7.40 -3.88
C ALA A 14 -0.55 6.82 -2.61
N ALA A 15 -1.26 5.71 -2.74
CA ALA A 15 -1.91 5.03 -1.62
C ALA A 15 -0.89 4.49 -0.61
N ILE A 16 0.18 3.83 -1.06
CA ILE A 16 1.21 3.33 -0.12
C ILE A 16 1.98 4.48 0.55
N MET A 17 2.20 5.58 -0.16
CA MET A 17 2.79 6.79 0.42
C MET A 17 1.85 7.45 1.44
N ALA A 18 0.54 7.47 1.17
CA ALA A 18 -0.46 7.93 2.13
C ALA A 18 -0.50 7.02 3.38
N GLN A 19 -0.29 5.72 3.21
CA GLN A 19 -0.15 4.78 4.33
C GLN A 19 1.03 5.14 5.23
N TRP A 20 2.19 5.46 4.64
CA TRP A 20 3.37 5.90 5.39
C TRP A 20 3.13 7.20 6.15
N LEU A 21 2.41 8.15 5.54
CA LEU A 21 2.01 9.38 6.20
C LEU A 21 1.06 9.13 7.37
N LEU A 22 0.12 8.20 7.22
CA LEU A 22 -0.80 7.83 8.30
C LEU A 22 -0.05 7.20 9.48
N HIS A 23 0.89 6.30 9.21
CA HIS A 23 1.77 5.70 10.24
C HIS A 23 2.66 6.76 10.91
N ALA A 24 3.27 7.65 10.13
CA ALA A 24 4.06 8.76 10.69
C ALA A 24 3.19 9.69 11.54
N PHE A 25 1.98 10.02 11.09
CA PHE A 25 1.03 10.85 11.84
C PHE A 25 0.61 10.16 13.14
N TRP A 26 0.32 8.86 13.10
CA TRP A 26 -0.03 8.06 14.28
C TRP A 26 1.10 8.06 15.30
N GLN A 27 2.32 7.71 14.89
CA GLN A 27 3.48 7.68 15.78
C GLN A 27 3.85 9.08 16.28
N VAL A 28 3.76 10.12 15.45
CA VAL A 28 4.17 11.49 15.83
C VAL A 28 3.14 12.16 16.73
N GLY A 29 1.85 12.04 16.39
CA GLY A 29 0.77 12.82 17.01
C GLY A 29 0.08 12.15 18.19
N LEU A 30 0.00 10.81 18.24
CA LEU A 30 -0.92 10.12 19.15
C LEU A 30 -0.24 9.09 20.07
N SER A 31 1.00 8.68 19.77
CA SER A 31 1.71 7.72 20.61
C SER A 31 2.44 8.39 21.79
N SER A 32 2.11 7.97 23.02
CA SER A 32 2.83 8.33 24.25
C SER A 32 4.08 7.47 24.48
N LEU A 33 4.45 6.63 23.51
CA LEU A 33 5.58 5.72 23.58
C LEU A 33 6.92 6.48 23.64
N PRO A 34 7.95 5.91 24.30
CA PRO A 34 9.29 6.48 24.28
C PRO A 34 9.85 6.54 22.85
N LEU A 35 10.67 7.56 22.57
CA LEU A 35 11.16 7.89 21.22
C LEU A 35 11.82 6.69 20.51
N ALA A 36 12.62 5.90 21.23
CA ALA A 36 13.28 4.73 20.68
C ALA A 36 12.27 3.71 20.11
N LEU A 37 11.21 3.40 20.87
CA LEU A 37 10.17 2.46 20.45
C LEU A 37 9.36 3.02 19.27
N ARG A 38 9.09 4.33 19.24
CA ARG A 38 8.41 5.00 18.13
C ARG A 38 9.19 4.84 16.82
N LEU A 39 10.50 5.05 16.87
CA LEU A 39 11.37 4.86 15.72
C LEU A 39 11.44 3.40 15.28
N THR A 40 11.45 2.44 16.22
CA THR A 40 11.42 1.01 15.88
C THR A 40 10.12 0.62 15.18
N VAL A 41 8.96 1.00 15.72
CA VAL A 41 7.66 0.70 15.11
C VAL A 41 7.53 1.36 13.74
N LEU A 42 7.95 2.62 13.61
CA LEU A 42 7.97 3.31 12.33
C LEU A 42 8.87 2.59 11.34
N ALA A 43 10.10 2.22 11.73
CA ALA A 43 11.01 1.48 10.88
C ALA A 43 10.40 0.16 10.40
N LEU A 44 9.78 -0.63 11.28
CA LEU A 44 9.06 -1.85 10.91
C LEU A 44 7.90 -1.56 9.95
N ALA A 45 7.13 -0.52 10.21
CA ALA A 45 6.01 -0.12 9.36
C ALA A 45 6.47 0.33 7.97
N LEU A 46 7.70 0.86 7.80
CA LEU A 46 8.22 1.21 6.48
C LEU A 46 8.70 -0.01 5.66
N ILE A 47 9.12 -1.10 6.30
CA ILE A 47 9.72 -2.28 5.62
C ILE A 47 8.88 -2.78 4.42
N PRO A 48 7.55 -2.98 4.53
CA PRO A 48 6.72 -3.50 3.44
C PRO A 48 6.68 -2.56 2.21
N GLY A 49 6.90 -1.26 2.40
CA GLY A 49 6.90 -0.24 1.34
C GLY A 49 8.26 -0.03 0.66
N VAL A 50 9.37 -0.51 1.26
CA VAL A 50 10.73 -0.34 0.71
C VAL A 50 10.88 -0.92 -0.70
N PRO A 51 10.38 -2.13 -1.02
CA PRO A 51 10.47 -2.67 -2.38
C PRO A 51 9.74 -1.80 -3.42
N CYS A 52 8.61 -1.19 -3.02
CA CYS A 52 7.89 -0.26 -3.87
C CYS A 52 8.72 1.01 -4.13
N LEU A 53 9.33 1.59 -3.10
CA LEU A 53 10.18 2.78 -3.25
C LEU A 53 11.38 2.50 -4.16
N ILE A 54 12.05 1.36 -3.99
CA ILE A 54 13.16 0.93 -4.87
C ILE A 54 12.66 0.79 -6.31
N ALA A 55 11.49 0.18 -6.52
CA ALA A 55 10.92 0.01 -7.85
C ALA A 55 10.54 1.36 -8.50
N VAL A 56 10.05 2.34 -7.72
CA VAL A 56 9.79 3.71 -8.18
C VAL A 56 11.09 4.43 -8.57
N LEU A 57 12.12 4.36 -7.71
CA LEU A 57 13.43 4.98 -7.97
C LEU A 57 14.10 4.38 -9.21
N ARG A 58 13.96 3.06 -9.40
CA ARG A 58 14.44 2.35 -10.59
C ARG A 58 13.50 2.46 -11.81
N ARG A 59 12.43 3.25 -11.69
CA ARG A 59 11.41 3.48 -12.74
C ARG A 59 10.83 2.20 -13.34
N GLN A 60 10.68 1.17 -12.51
CA GLN A 60 10.18 -0.13 -12.94
C GLN A 60 8.66 -0.23 -12.87
N ARG A 61 8.06 -0.90 -13.86
CA ARG A 61 6.62 -1.22 -13.87
C ARG A 61 6.19 -2.10 -12.69
N SER A 62 7.12 -2.82 -12.08
CA SER A 62 6.92 -3.62 -10.87
C SER A 62 6.55 -2.79 -9.64
N ALA A 63 6.69 -1.46 -9.66
CA ALA A 63 6.35 -0.63 -8.51
C ALA A 63 4.87 -0.75 -8.10
N ALA A 64 3.94 -0.82 -9.06
CA ALA A 64 2.53 -1.03 -8.77
C ALA A 64 2.28 -2.41 -8.13
N PHE A 65 2.99 -3.44 -8.58
CA PHE A 65 2.91 -4.78 -8.01
C PHE A 65 3.40 -4.78 -6.55
N TRP A 66 4.57 -4.20 -6.29
CA TRP A 66 5.11 -4.08 -4.93
C TRP A 66 4.25 -3.20 -4.02
N ALA A 67 3.60 -2.16 -4.56
CA ALA A 67 2.62 -1.36 -3.82
C ALA A 67 1.44 -2.22 -3.34
N GLY A 68 0.91 -3.09 -4.20
CA GLY A 68 -0.15 -4.04 -3.83
C GLY A 68 0.29 -5.05 -2.78
N VAL A 69 1.49 -5.64 -2.95
CA VAL A 69 2.07 -6.60 -1.99
C VAL A 69 2.28 -5.97 -0.62
N GLY A 70 2.88 -4.76 -0.55
CA GLY A 70 3.04 -4.04 0.72
C GLY A 70 1.71 -3.70 1.38
N SER A 71 0.70 -3.35 0.57
CA SER A 71 -0.65 -3.05 1.05
C SER A 71 -1.38 -4.25 1.66
N LEU A 72 -1.06 -5.47 1.23
CA LEU A 72 -1.59 -6.69 1.87
C LEU A 72 -1.15 -6.78 3.34
N PHE A 73 0.11 -6.42 3.63
CA PHE A 73 0.63 -6.42 4.99
C PHE A 73 -0.07 -5.36 5.86
N TYR A 74 -0.23 -4.14 5.35
CA TYR A 74 -0.95 -3.08 6.05
C TYR A 74 -2.44 -3.40 6.24
N PHE A 75 -3.07 -4.12 5.31
CA PHE A 75 -4.44 -4.59 5.49
C PHE A 75 -4.57 -5.51 6.71
N SER A 76 -3.71 -6.52 6.82
CA SER A 76 -3.71 -7.43 7.97
C SER A 76 -3.44 -6.69 9.28
N HIS A 77 -2.53 -5.72 9.27
CA HIS A 77 -2.25 -4.86 10.41
C HIS A 77 -3.47 -4.03 10.83
N GLY A 78 -4.10 -3.34 9.88
CA GLY A 78 -5.29 -2.54 10.14
C GLY A 78 -6.46 -3.37 10.67
N VAL A 79 -6.65 -4.60 10.16
CA VAL A 79 -7.68 -5.53 10.68
C VAL A 79 -7.38 -5.96 12.12
N MET A 80 -6.11 -6.23 12.43
CA MET A 80 -5.69 -6.55 13.79
C MET A 80 -5.97 -5.38 14.75
N GLU A 81 -5.55 -4.17 14.38
CA GLU A 81 -5.76 -2.95 15.20
C GLU A 81 -7.25 -2.60 15.37
N ALA A 82 -8.06 -2.75 14.31
CA ALA A 82 -9.50 -2.49 14.36
C ALA A 82 -10.22 -3.37 15.40
N TRP A 83 -9.71 -4.56 15.69
CA TRP A 83 -10.31 -5.48 16.65
C TRP A 83 -9.67 -5.46 18.04
N VAL A 84 -8.42 -5.01 18.17
CA VAL A 84 -7.69 -5.04 19.45
C VAL A 84 -7.82 -3.73 20.25
N ALA A 85 -7.89 -2.55 19.61
CA ALA A 85 -7.82 -1.26 20.32
C ALA A 85 -9.07 -0.38 20.11
N GLU A 86 -9.86 -0.19 21.17
CA GLU A 86 -11.09 0.64 21.20
C GLU A 86 -10.89 2.13 20.78
N PRO A 87 -9.81 2.84 21.16
CA PRO A 87 -9.71 4.29 20.92
C PRO A 87 -9.42 4.69 19.47
N TRP A 88 -8.77 3.82 18.69
CA TRP A 88 -8.18 4.19 17.38
C TRP A 88 -8.79 3.47 16.18
N ARG A 89 -9.93 2.80 16.37
CA ARG A 89 -10.64 2.05 15.32
C ARG A 89 -10.83 2.84 14.03
N LEU A 90 -11.11 4.14 14.08
CA LEU A 90 -11.29 4.97 12.89
C LEU A 90 -10.03 5.05 12.02
N LEU A 91 -8.85 5.19 12.61
CA LEU A 91 -7.60 5.20 11.83
C LEU A 91 -7.30 3.80 11.28
N ALA A 92 -7.62 2.73 12.03
CA ALA A 92 -7.47 1.36 11.54
C ALA A 92 -8.38 1.07 10.32
N TRP A 93 -9.63 1.56 10.34
CA TRP A 93 -10.52 1.51 9.18
C TRP A 93 -9.99 2.32 7.98
N LEU A 94 -9.35 3.47 8.24
CA LEU A 94 -8.73 4.28 7.20
C LEU A 94 -7.54 3.56 6.55
N GLU A 95 -6.72 2.88 7.36
CA GLU A 95 -5.61 2.05 6.89
C GLU A 95 -6.11 0.90 6.00
N ILE A 96 -7.18 0.23 6.42
CA ILE A 96 -7.84 -0.81 5.63
C ILE A 96 -8.33 -0.26 4.28
N ALA A 97 -9.02 0.89 4.30
CA ALA A 97 -9.55 1.50 3.08
C ALA A 97 -8.43 1.88 2.08
N LEU A 98 -7.34 2.47 2.57
CA LEU A 98 -6.18 2.82 1.74
C LEU A 98 -5.47 1.56 1.21
N ALA A 99 -5.34 0.52 2.01
CA ALA A 99 -4.77 -0.76 1.59
C ALA A 99 -5.60 -1.39 0.45
N LEU A 100 -6.93 -1.42 0.59
CA LEU A 100 -7.83 -1.91 -0.45
C LEU A 100 -7.69 -1.08 -1.72
N LEU A 101 -7.66 0.25 -1.61
CA LEU A 101 -7.46 1.14 -2.76
C LEU A 101 -6.17 0.79 -3.53
N ALA A 102 -5.05 0.58 -2.82
CA ALA A 102 -3.78 0.20 -3.41
C ALA A 102 -3.79 -1.20 -4.06
N ILE A 103 -4.45 -2.17 -3.42
CA ILE A 103 -4.61 -3.53 -3.94
C ILE A 103 -5.45 -3.53 -5.23
N PHE A 104 -6.60 -2.85 -5.23
CA PHE A 104 -7.44 -2.73 -6.42
C PHE A 104 -6.76 -1.97 -7.55
N ALA A 105 -6.08 -0.86 -7.24
CA ALA A 105 -5.35 -0.06 -8.22
C ALA A 105 -4.15 -0.81 -8.84
N SER A 106 -3.44 -1.63 -8.05
CA SER A 106 -2.35 -2.47 -8.56
C SER A 106 -2.86 -3.67 -9.37
N SER A 107 -4.00 -4.24 -8.99
CA SER A 107 -4.56 -5.44 -9.63
C SER A 107 -5.26 -5.16 -10.96
N SER A 108 -5.80 -3.95 -11.16
CA SER A 108 -6.60 -3.63 -12.36
C SER A 108 -5.85 -3.81 -13.68
N ASP A 109 -4.55 -3.48 -13.70
CA ASP A 109 -3.75 -3.53 -14.93
C ASP A 109 -3.36 -4.98 -15.28
N GLY A 110 -3.00 -5.79 -14.28
CA GLY A 110 -2.70 -7.22 -14.46
C GLY A 110 -3.94 -8.04 -14.81
N LEU A 111 -5.09 -7.68 -14.23
CA LEU A 111 -6.37 -8.33 -14.50
C LEU A 111 -6.85 -8.05 -15.92
N ARG A 112 -6.73 -6.79 -16.40
CA ARG A 112 -7.01 -6.42 -17.79
C ARG A 112 -6.16 -7.18 -18.79
N ALA A 113 -4.86 -7.33 -18.54
CA ALA A 113 -3.96 -8.08 -19.41
C ALA A 113 -4.31 -9.58 -19.47
N ARG A 114 -4.63 -10.21 -18.33
CA ARG A 114 -5.04 -11.62 -18.29
C ARG A 114 -6.39 -11.87 -18.96
N PHE A 115 -7.37 -10.99 -18.77
CA PHE A 115 -8.68 -11.13 -19.41
C PHE A 115 -8.61 -10.91 -20.93
N ALA A 116 -7.79 -9.97 -21.40
CA ALA A 116 -7.54 -9.79 -22.83
C ALA A 116 -6.87 -11.02 -23.47
N ALA A 117 -5.90 -11.63 -22.78
CA ALA A 117 -5.24 -12.86 -23.23
C ALA A 117 -6.21 -14.06 -23.29
N ARG A 118 -7.09 -14.23 -22.29
CA ARG A 118 -8.15 -15.27 -22.32
C ARG A 118 -9.12 -15.08 -23.47
N LYS A 119 -9.52 -13.84 -23.76
CA LYS A 119 -10.44 -13.52 -24.86
C LYS A 119 -9.82 -13.80 -26.24
N ALA A 120 -8.52 -13.47 -26.41
CA ALA A 120 -7.77 -13.75 -27.63
C ALA A 120 -7.49 -15.24 -27.85
N ALA A 121 -7.32 -16.02 -26.77
CA ALA A 121 -7.18 -17.47 -26.83
C ALA A 121 -8.51 -18.18 -27.14
N ALA A 122 -9.65 -17.62 -26.72
CA ALA A 122 -10.98 -18.15 -27.00
C ALA A 122 -11.50 -17.82 -28.40
N SER A 123 -10.84 -16.90 -29.13
CA SER A 123 -11.18 -16.50 -30.51
C SER A 123 -10.26 -17.10 -31.58
N ARG A 124 -9.33 -17.99 -31.20
CA ARG A 124 -8.51 -18.81 -32.11
C ARG A 124 -9.02 -20.24 -32.09
#